data_AF-B4IZS2-F1
#
_entry.id   AF-B4IZS2-F1
#
_cell.length_a   1.000
_cell.length_b   1.000
_cell.length_c   1.000
_cell.angle_alpha   90.00
_cell.angle_beta   90.00
_cell.angle_gamma   90.00
#
_symmetry.space_group_name_H-M   'P 1'
#
loop_
_entity.id
_entity.type
_entity.pdbx_description
1 polymer ?
#
loop_
_entity_poly.entity_id
_entity_poly.type
_entity_poly.pdbx_seq_one_letter_code
_entity_poly.pdbx_strand_id
1 'polypeptide(L)'
;SGSGSRLSPLTTPPCERSPHMTLSLQEILIVGSACEQAKFSELTMDMFRMLQTLEREPTESATNPLSMAHGLHGHDASPAASRIPPYGVPGSKGYLENGRNFRDNPHKYLLYKPSISQLMVFLASGTKELPIGGALLLYMSADGCFSTTKHPEDYGYELGGLGTSVKRDSVDGGGLSCRGKSYKENHCLYPGDLYPFTRRPLFIIIDSDNSFVFQHIPRYFGQPLVVLMSPQDVPPAFQADVQHHGSLFTLFLHSPLTALCYICNVGDVPIHHWERCQTYVDRFITEASRLVTRCRIDEIEQGIGFIDSSYVQFFGDDFLRTLILRFVFCDVVLRLHRGFRGRHMRPRCEPQLPANELLEHPSLSHIIFQLASALDVRGHFSEGPECD
;
A
#
# COMPACT_ATOMS: atom_id res chain seq x y z
N SER A 1 -5.62 -11.78 15.38
CA SER A 1 -6.37 -11.81 14.10
C SER A 1 -5.39 -11.62 12.95
N GLY A 2 -4.86 -12.70 12.38
CA GLY A 2 -3.80 -12.64 11.35
C GLY A 2 -4.21 -13.11 9.95
N SER A 3 -5.41 -13.68 9.78
CA SER A 3 -5.85 -14.27 8.51
C SER A 3 -6.61 -13.31 7.60
N GLY A 4 -7.40 -12.38 8.15
CA GLY A 4 -8.34 -11.55 7.36
C GLY A 4 -7.70 -10.46 6.46
N SER A 5 -6.39 -10.26 6.50
CA SER A 5 -5.71 -9.23 5.69
C SER A 5 -5.20 -9.71 4.34
N ARG A 6 -5.05 -11.03 4.17
CA ARG A 6 -4.54 -11.67 2.95
C ARG A 6 -5.60 -11.66 1.86
N LEU A 7 -5.15 -11.66 0.60
CA LEU A 7 -6.08 -11.74 -0.52
C LEU A 7 -6.56 -13.17 -0.71
N SER A 8 -7.88 -13.33 -0.70
CA SER A 8 -8.59 -14.56 -1.04
C SER A 8 -9.70 -14.23 -2.05
N PRO A 9 -10.32 -15.23 -2.68
CA PRO A 9 -11.46 -14.98 -3.57
C PRO A 9 -12.64 -14.26 -2.91
N LEU A 10 -12.74 -14.29 -1.58
CA LEU A 10 -13.79 -13.63 -0.81
C LEU A 10 -13.40 -12.21 -0.37
N THR A 11 -12.11 -11.94 -0.15
CA THR A 11 -11.61 -10.64 0.33
C THR A 11 -11.08 -9.75 -0.80
N THR A 12 -10.88 -10.30 -2.00
CA THR A 12 -10.42 -9.54 -3.16
C THR A 12 -11.54 -8.65 -3.70
N PRO A 13 -11.34 -7.32 -3.78
CA PRO A 13 -12.34 -6.41 -4.34
C PRO A 13 -12.69 -6.82 -5.77
N PRO A 14 -13.99 -6.97 -6.13
CA PRO A 14 -14.38 -7.33 -7.48
C PRO A 14 -14.02 -6.20 -8.45
N CYS A 15 -13.67 -6.57 -9.68
CA CYS A 15 -13.39 -5.63 -10.76
C CYS A 15 -13.72 -6.27 -12.10
N GLU A 16 -14.54 -5.60 -12.89
CA GLU A 16 -14.70 -5.92 -14.31
C GLU A 16 -13.45 -5.41 -15.04
N ARG A 17 -12.73 -6.33 -15.70
CA ARG A 17 -11.48 -5.96 -16.38
C ARG A 17 -11.78 -5.15 -17.64
N SER A 18 -11.14 -3.99 -17.75
CA SER A 18 -11.14 -3.20 -18.99
C SER A 18 -9.85 -3.46 -19.80
N PRO A 19 -9.83 -3.19 -21.12
CA PRO A 19 -8.61 -3.29 -21.93
C PRO A 19 -7.44 -2.41 -21.45
N HIS A 20 -7.73 -1.36 -20.67
CA HIS A 20 -6.73 -0.45 -20.12
C HIS A 20 -6.10 -0.98 -18.83
N MET A 21 -6.66 -2.03 -18.22
CA MET A 21 -6.11 -2.72 -17.06
C MET A 21 -5.00 -3.69 -17.49
N THR A 22 -3.90 -3.13 -17.97
CA THR A 22 -2.82 -3.86 -18.66
C THR A 22 -1.71 -4.35 -17.74
N LEU A 23 -1.68 -3.89 -16.49
CA LEU A 23 -0.58 -4.16 -15.57
C LEU A 23 -0.86 -5.31 -14.60
N SER A 24 0.21 -5.97 -14.20
CA SER A 24 0.23 -6.94 -13.10
C SER A 24 1.43 -6.67 -12.20
N LEU A 25 1.21 -6.73 -10.89
CA LEU A 25 2.29 -6.60 -9.92
C LEU A 25 3.19 -7.84 -10.00
N GLN A 26 4.50 -7.64 -10.15
CA GLN A 26 5.48 -8.74 -10.29
C GLN A 26 6.56 -8.66 -9.23
N GLU A 27 7.10 -7.47 -9.00
CA GLU A 27 8.19 -7.24 -8.05
C GLU A 27 7.75 -6.29 -6.94
N ILE A 28 8.12 -6.60 -5.70
CA ILE A 28 7.81 -5.78 -4.53
C ILE A 28 9.08 -5.57 -3.72
N LEU A 29 9.37 -4.32 -3.37
CA LEU A 29 10.36 -3.97 -2.36
C LEU A 29 9.64 -3.45 -1.12
N ILE A 30 9.83 -4.10 0.02
CA ILE A 30 9.33 -3.65 1.32
C ILE A 30 10.53 -3.21 2.17
N VAL A 31 10.60 -1.91 2.42
CA VAL A 31 11.73 -1.26 3.11
C VAL A 31 11.28 -0.72 4.46
N GLY A 32 11.95 -1.12 5.53
CA GLY A 32 11.76 -0.57 6.88
C GLY A 32 13.04 0.09 7.38
N SER A 33 13.06 1.42 7.41
CA SER A 33 14.20 2.24 7.85
C SER A 33 13.89 3.18 9.02
N ALA A 34 12.65 3.22 9.52
CA ALA A 34 12.27 4.00 10.69
C ALA A 34 13.15 3.66 11.91
N CYS A 35 13.59 4.67 12.66
CA CYS A 35 14.59 4.48 13.70
C CYS A 35 14.05 3.74 14.92
N GLU A 36 12.84 4.10 15.38
CA GLU A 36 12.19 3.59 16.58
C GLU A 36 10.82 2.99 16.26
N GLN A 37 10.82 1.68 15.98
CA GLN A 37 9.59 0.93 15.75
C GLN A 37 9.70 -0.45 16.37
N ALA A 38 8.62 -0.90 17.03
CA ALA A 38 8.50 -2.24 17.54
C ALA A 38 8.77 -3.29 16.45
N LYS A 39 9.44 -4.37 16.86
CA LYS A 39 9.84 -5.47 15.99
C LYS A 39 9.19 -6.75 16.44
N PHE A 40 8.85 -7.57 15.46
CA PHE A 40 8.58 -8.97 15.67
C PHE A 40 9.62 -9.78 14.88
N SER A 41 10.53 -10.44 15.61
CA SER A 41 11.75 -11.02 15.03
C SER A 41 12.60 -9.94 14.33
N GLU A 42 12.90 -10.10 13.04
CA GLU A 42 13.75 -9.20 12.24
C GLU A 42 12.94 -8.15 11.45
N LEU A 43 11.61 -8.22 11.46
CA LEU A 43 10.74 -7.30 10.72
C LEU A 43 10.12 -6.25 11.66
N THR A 44 9.98 -5.03 11.16
CA THR A 44 9.14 -4.05 11.85
C THR A 44 7.66 -4.42 11.72
N MET A 45 6.82 -3.90 12.62
CA MET A 45 5.36 -4.12 12.55
C MET A 45 4.78 -3.75 11.19
N ASP A 46 5.25 -2.67 10.58
CA ASP A 46 4.75 -2.21 9.30
C ASP A 46 5.24 -3.08 8.13
N MET A 47 6.50 -3.52 8.15
CA MET A 47 7.00 -4.50 7.18
C MET A 47 6.17 -5.79 7.24
N PHE A 48 5.88 -6.28 8.44
CA PHE A 48 5.05 -7.48 8.63
C PHE A 48 3.63 -7.26 8.09
N ARG A 49 2.99 -6.14 8.41
CA ARG A 49 1.65 -5.80 7.91
C ARG A 49 1.59 -5.75 6.40
N MET A 50 2.54 -5.07 5.76
CA MET A 50 2.61 -4.98 4.31
C MET A 50 2.91 -6.33 3.65
N LEU A 51 3.78 -7.15 4.26
CA LEU A 51 4.01 -8.52 3.80
C LEU A 51 2.72 -9.33 3.81
N GLN A 52 1.92 -9.26 4.87
CA GLN A 52 0.62 -9.95 4.94
C GLN A 52 -0.41 -9.39 3.95
N THR A 53 -0.42 -8.08 3.72
CA THR A 53 -1.32 -7.43 2.75
C THR A 53 -1.01 -7.83 1.31
N LEU A 54 0.27 -8.10 1.03
CA LEU A 54 0.77 -8.45 -0.29
C LEU A 54 0.93 -9.96 -0.50
N GLU A 55 0.17 -10.75 0.25
CA GLU A 55 0.17 -12.21 0.20
C GLU A 55 -1.23 -12.76 -0.09
N ARG A 56 -1.31 -13.73 -1.02
CA ARG A 56 -2.53 -14.53 -1.25
C ARG A 56 -2.67 -15.61 -0.19
N GLU A 57 -3.90 -15.94 0.19
CA GLU A 57 -4.16 -17.12 1.00
C GLU A 57 -3.78 -18.39 0.24
N PRO A 58 -3.14 -19.38 0.89
CA PRO A 58 -2.89 -20.68 0.27
C PRO A 58 -4.23 -21.34 -0.09
N THR A 59 -4.50 -21.52 -1.37
CA THR A 59 -5.65 -22.34 -1.80
C THR A 59 -5.34 -23.81 -1.54
N GLU A 60 -6.04 -24.46 -0.61
CA GLU A 60 -5.88 -25.89 -0.28
C GLU A 60 -6.03 -26.83 -1.50
N SER A 61 -6.62 -26.34 -2.60
CA SER A 61 -6.78 -27.06 -3.85
C SER A 61 -5.49 -27.27 -4.65
N ALA A 62 -4.44 -26.48 -4.42
CA ALA A 62 -3.16 -26.62 -5.15
C ALA A 62 -2.26 -27.74 -4.61
N THR A 63 -2.58 -28.28 -3.42
CA THR A 63 -1.74 -29.29 -2.74
C THR A 63 -2.00 -30.74 -3.15
N ASN A 64 -3.00 -31.05 -3.98
CA ASN A 64 -3.22 -32.42 -4.46
C ASN A 64 -3.68 -32.48 -5.93
N PRO A 65 -2.76 -32.44 -6.91
CA PRO A 65 -3.07 -32.78 -8.31
C PRO A 65 -3.48 -34.25 -8.50
N LEU A 66 -3.30 -35.10 -7.47
CA LEU A 66 -3.51 -36.54 -7.54
C LEU A 66 -4.84 -37.01 -6.93
N SER A 67 -5.60 -36.15 -6.24
CA SER A 67 -6.84 -36.58 -5.57
C SER A 67 -8.08 -36.57 -6.48
N MET A 68 -7.98 -36.07 -7.71
CA MET A 68 -9.10 -36.05 -8.68
C MET A 68 -9.06 -37.20 -9.70
N ALA A 69 -8.06 -38.09 -9.64
CA ALA A 69 -7.87 -39.15 -10.63
C ALA A 69 -8.30 -40.57 -10.18
N HIS A 70 -8.78 -40.77 -8.94
CA HIS A 70 -9.21 -42.10 -8.51
C HIS A 70 -10.44 -42.10 -7.61
N GLY A 71 -11.62 -42.12 -8.24
CA GLY A 71 -12.79 -42.73 -7.62
C GLY A 71 -12.66 -44.25 -7.66
N LEU A 72 -12.07 -44.87 -6.63
CA LEU A 72 -12.40 -46.24 -6.18
C LEU A 72 -11.63 -46.60 -4.88
N HIS A 73 -12.40 -46.91 -3.83
CA HIS A 73 -12.16 -47.84 -2.72
C HIS A 73 -10.72 -48.20 -2.27
N GLY A 74 -10.50 -48.06 -0.96
CA GLY A 74 -9.89 -49.14 -0.15
C GLY A 74 -8.50 -48.89 0.46
N HIS A 75 -8.48 -48.84 1.80
CA HIS A 75 -7.45 -49.28 2.75
C HIS A 75 -5.93 -49.08 2.49
N ASP A 76 -5.33 -48.39 3.48
CA ASP A 76 -4.12 -48.78 4.23
C ASP A 76 -2.75 -48.88 3.51
N ALA A 77 -1.82 -47.96 3.84
CA ALA A 77 -0.42 -48.24 4.22
C ALA A 77 0.49 -46.99 4.22
N SER A 78 1.10 -46.73 5.39
CA SER A 78 2.43 -46.18 5.73
C SER A 78 3.11 -44.98 5.02
N PRO A 79 3.91 -44.16 5.77
CA PRO A 79 4.58 -42.97 5.28
C PRO A 79 6.07 -43.22 4.97
N ALA A 80 6.46 -43.41 3.71
CA ALA A 80 7.80 -43.09 3.17
C ALA A 80 8.01 -43.70 1.77
N ALA A 81 8.01 -42.85 0.74
CA ALA A 81 8.62 -42.99 -0.60
C ALA A 81 7.87 -42.00 -1.52
N SER A 82 8.44 -41.04 -2.23
CA SER A 82 9.77 -40.93 -2.81
C SER A 82 10.08 -39.47 -3.08
N ARG A 83 11.34 -39.08 -2.86
CA ARG A 83 11.94 -37.87 -3.41
C ARG A 83 11.97 -37.98 -4.94
N ILE A 84 11.30 -37.07 -5.64
CA ILE A 84 11.57 -36.77 -7.06
C ILE A 84 11.42 -35.25 -7.23
N PRO A 85 12.44 -34.53 -7.73
CA PRO A 85 12.32 -33.10 -8.02
C PRO A 85 11.72 -32.91 -9.42
N PRO A 86 10.71 -32.03 -9.63
CA PRO A 86 10.36 -31.67 -10.99
C PRO A 86 11.23 -30.48 -11.42
N TYR A 87 12.24 -30.77 -12.23
CA TYR A 87 12.69 -29.80 -13.23
C TYR A 87 11.51 -29.50 -14.16
N GLY A 88 10.98 -28.28 -14.09
CA GLY A 88 9.94 -27.76 -14.97
C GLY A 88 10.47 -26.57 -15.77
N VAL A 89 10.27 -26.66 -17.08
CA VAL A 89 10.76 -25.79 -18.17
C VAL A 89 10.17 -24.36 -18.09
N PRO A 90 10.85 -23.31 -18.60
CA PRO A 90 10.36 -21.94 -18.55
C PRO A 90 9.16 -21.75 -19.48
N GLY A 91 8.02 -21.32 -18.93
CA GLY A 91 6.81 -21.02 -19.70
C GLY A 91 5.51 -21.49 -19.07
N SER A 92 5.30 -21.29 -17.77
CA SER A 92 4.01 -21.56 -17.14
C SER A 92 2.96 -20.54 -17.58
N LYS A 93 2.21 -20.88 -18.63
CA LYS A 93 0.85 -20.36 -18.82
C LYS A 93 0.01 -20.88 -17.67
N GLY A 94 -0.47 -19.97 -16.82
CA GLY A 94 -1.37 -20.28 -15.71
C GLY A 94 -2.53 -21.19 -16.16
N TYR A 95 -2.84 -22.19 -15.34
CA TYR A 95 -3.98 -23.07 -15.57
C TYR A 95 -5.28 -22.26 -15.50
N LEU A 96 -6.04 -22.26 -16.59
CA LEU A 96 -7.42 -21.79 -16.60
C LEU A 96 -8.32 -22.88 -16.02
N GLU A 97 -8.83 -22.66 -14.81
CA GLU A 97 -10.04 -23.32 -14.35
C GLU A 97 -11.08 -22.23 -14.04
N ASN A 98 -12.24 -22.28 -14.70
CA ASN A 98 -13.37 -21.36 -14.53
C ASN A 98 -13.10 -19.85 -14.74
N GLY A 99 -12.25 -19.48 -15.70
CA GLY A 99 -12.04 -18.07 -16.07
C GLY A 99 -11.35 -17.22 -15.00
N ARG A 100 -10.89 -17.82 -13.90
CA ARG A 100 -10.06 -17.19 -12.87
C ARG A 100 -8.61 -17.61 -13.09
N ASN A 101 -7.80 -16.74 -13.67
CA ASN A 101 -6.36 -16.94 -13.70
C ASN A 101 -5.84 -16.86 -12.26
N PHE A 102 -5.50 -18.00 -11.65
CA PHE A 102 -4.73 -18.02 -10.42
C PHE A 102 -3.36 -17.42 -10.72
N ARG A 103 -3.18 -16.15 -10.32
CA ARG A 103 -1.89 -15.47 -10.41
C ARG A 103 -1.06 -15.85 -9.20
N ASP A 104 0.17 -16.29 -9.44
CA ASP A 104 1.15 -16.55 -8.38
C ASP A 104 1.39 -15.29 -7.54
N ASN A 105 1.89 -15.48 -6.31
CA ASN A 105 2.32 -14.35 -5.49
C ASN A 105 3.49 -13.62 -6.17
N PRO A 106 3.48 -12.28 -6.19
CA PRO A 106 4.62 -11.50 -6.67
C PRO A 106 5.86 -11.76 -5.81
N HIS A 107 7.03 -11.62 -6.41
CA HIS A 107 8.31 -11.75 -5.74
C HIS A 107 8.55 -10.55 -4.81
N LYS A 108 9.22 -10.79 -3.67
CA LYS A 108 9.33 -9.81 -2.57
C LYS A 108 10.77 -9.71 -2.06
N TYR A 109 11.30 -8.50 -2.12
CA TYR A 109 12.54 -8.10 -1.46
C TYR A 109 12.21 -7.42 -0.13
N LEU A 110 12.73 -7.95 0.97
CA LEU A 110 12.57 -7.38 2.31
C LEU A 110 13.89 -6.73 2.74
N LEU A 111 13.89 -5.40 2.88
CA LEU A 111 15.09 -4.64 3.24
C LEU A 111 14.88 -3.95 4.58
N TYR A 112 15.51 -4.47 5.62
CA TYR A 112 15.52 -3.82 6.93
C TYR A 112 16.75 -2.93 7.06
N LYS A 113 16.53 -1.63 7.25
CA LYS A 113 17.58 -0.61 7.38
C LYS A 113 18.69 -0.79 6.32
N PRO A 114 18.36 -0.75 5.01
CA PRO A 114 19.37 -0.83 3.96
C PRO A 114 20.19 0.46 3.88
N SER A 115 21.41 0.37 3.36
CA SER A 115 22.10 1.55 2.84
C SER A 115 21.45 2.02 1.53
N ILE A 116 21.66 3.29 1.15
CA ILE A 116 21.17 3.81 -0.14
C ILE A 116 21.67 2.96 -1.32
N SER A 117 22.93 2.52 -1.31
CA SER A 117 23.49 1.67 -2.36
C SER A 117 22.79 0.31 -2.45
N GLN A 118 22.47 -0.32 -1.31
CA GLN A 118 21.70 -1.57 -1.29
C GLN A 118 20.32 -1.35 -1.88
N LEU A 119 19.61 -0.29 -1.46
CA LEU A 119 18.28 0.02 -1.99
C LEU A 119 18.30 0.21 -3.52
N MET A 120 19.28 0.96 -4.04
CA MET A 120 19.42 1.19 -5.48
C MET A 120 19.70 -0.11 -6.27
N VAL A 121 20.49 -1.03 -5.71
CA VAL A 121 20.74 -2.35 -6.32
C VAL A 121 19.46 -3.15 -6.44
N PHE A 122 18.66 -3.23 -5.37
CA PHE A 122 17.41 -4.00 -5.41
C PHE A 122 16.34 -3.34 -6.31
N LEU A 123 16.26 -2.01 -6.35
CA LEU A 123 15.39 -1.30 -7.30
C LEU A 123 15.80 -1.61 -8.75
N ALA A 124 17.09 -1.59 -9.04
CA ALA A 124 17.61 -1.93 -10.37
C ALA A 124 17.35 -3.38 -10.76
N SER A 125 17.56 -4.32 -9.82
CA SER A 125 17.27 -5.75 -10.03
C SER A 125 15.79 -5.99 -10.32
N GLY A 126 14.89 -5.49 -9.46
CA GLY A 126 13.45 -5.66 -9.66
C GLY A 126 12.98 -5.04 -10.99
N THR A 127 13.44 -3.83 -11.32
CA THR A 127 13.09 -3.15 -12.58
C THR A 127 13.58 -3.93 -13.82
N LYS A 128 14.75 -4.57 -13.74
CA LYS A 128 15.34 -5.37 -14.83
C LYS A 128 14.54 -6.66 -15.08
N GLU A 129 13.99 -7.25 -14.02
CA GLU A 129 13.27 -8.54 -14.07
C GLU A 129 11.82 -8.41 -14.55
N LEU A 130 11.27 -7.20 -14.63
CA LEU A 130 9.89 -6.98 -15.05
C LEU A 130 9.60 -7.48 -16.49
N PRO A 131 8.60 -8.34 -16.68
CA PRO A 131 8.08 -8.68 -18.00
C PRO A 131 7.27 -7.51 -18.62
N ILE A 132 6.85 -7.66 -19.87
CA ILE A 132 5.91 -6.72 -20.50
C ILE A 132 4.59 -6.74 -19.70
N GLY A 133 4.12 -5.55 -19.28
CA GLY A 133 2.96 -5.42 -18.38
C GLY A 133 3.27 -5.67 -16.90
N GLY A 134 4.52 -5.96 -16.55
CA GLY A 134 4.97 -6.05 -15.16
C GLY A 134 5.09 -4.67 -14.50
N ALA A 135 4.65 -4.59 -13.25
CA ALA A 135 4.82 -3.42 -12.39
C ALA A 135 5.70 -3.75 -11.18
N LEU A 136 6.45 -2.75 -10.71
CA LEU A 136 7.20 -2.79 -9.46
C LEU A 136 6.48 -1.95 -8.40
N LEU A 137 6.34 -2.51 -7.18
CA LEU A 137 5.87 -1.80 -5.99
C LEU A 137 7.04 -1.51 -5.06
N LEU A 138 7.24 -0.25 -4.69
CA LEU A 138 8.13 0.16 -3.60
C LEU A 138 7.29 0.61 -2.41
N TYR A 139 7.36 -0.11 -1.30
CA TYR A 139 6.89 0.36 0.00
C TYR A 139 8.11 0.76 0.85
N MET A 140 8.11 1.96 1.43
CA MET A 140 9.16 2.42 2.33
C MET A 140 8.59 3.15 3.55
N SER A 141 8.86 2.59 4.73
CA SER A 141 8.63 3.24 6.03
C SER A 141 9.95 3.76 6.58
N ALA A 142 10.07 5.08 6.78
CA ALA A 142 11.32 5.73 7.16
C ALA A 142 11.12 7.11 7.79
N ASP A 143 12.09 7.54 8.59
CA ASP A 143 12.11 8.90 9.13
C ASP A 143 12.49 9.91 8.03
N GLY A 144 11.88 11.09 8.08
CA GLY A 144 12.15 12.18 7.15
C GLY A 144 13.53 12.81 7.32
N CYS A 145 14.22 13.04 6.21
CA CYS A 145 15.39 13.89 6.11
C CYS A 145 14.96 15.25 5.57
N PHE A 146 14.83 16.26 6.43
CA PHE A 146 14.31 17.57 6.05
C PHE A 146 15.40 18.50 5.50
N SER A 147 15.02 19.32 4.52
CA SER A 147 15.87 20.40 4.00
C SER A 147 15.54 21.74 4.66
N THR A 148 16.51 22.66 4.65
CA THR A 148 16.34 24.05 5.12
C THR A 148 16.19 25.06 3.97
N THR A 149 16.21 24.59 2.71
CA THR A 149 16.11 25.43 1.51
C THR A 149 14.73 26.08 1.42
N LYS A 150 14.70 27.43 1.38
CA LYS A 150 13.44 28.21 1.33
C LYS A 150 12.81 28.29 -0.07
N HIS A 151 13.64 28.28 -1.11
CA HIS A 151 13.21 28.36 -2.50
C HIS A 151 13.85 27.20 -3.26
N PRO A 152 13.21 26.02 -3.30
CA PRO A 152 13.72 24.89 -4.04
C PRO A 152 13.56 25.15 -5.55
N GLU A 153 14.67 25.13 -6.28
CA GLU A 153 14.68 25.09 -7.74
C GLU A 153 14.61 23.65 -8.25
N ASP A 154 15.18 22.71 -7.49
CA ASP A 154 15.20 21.28 -7.78
C ASP A 154 14.41 20.50 -6.73
N TYR A 155 13.12 20.33 -6.99
CA TYR A 155 12.21 19.55 -6.15
C TYR A 155 12.65 18.09 -5.94
N GLY A 156 13.50 17.55 -6.81
CA GLY A 156 13.99 16.17 -6.71
C GLY A 156 14.94 15.95 -5.53
N TYR A 157 15.64 16.99 -5.09
CA TYR A 157 16.71 16.84 -4.10
C TYR A 157 16.78 17.95 -3.05
N GLU A 158 16.12 19.10 -3.26
CA GLU A 158 16.21 20.25 -2.35
C GLU A 158 15.12 20.29 -1.28
N LEU A 159 14.10 19.44 -1.40
CA LEU A 159 13.07 19.27 -0.36
C LEU A 159 13.46 18.25 0.72
N GLY A 160 14.60 17.58 0.57
CA GLY A 160 14.98 16.47 1.42
C GLY A 160 14.48 15.12 0.89
N GLY A 161 14.43 14.12 1.76
CA GLY A 161 14.06 12.75 1.38
C GLY A 161 13.82 11.88 2.60
N LEU A 162 14.18 10.60 2.50
CA LEU A 162 13.95 9.59 3.53
C LEU A 162 15.26 9.02 4.05
N GLY A 163 15.38 8.89 5.36
CA GLY A 163 16.55 8.28 5.99
C GLY A 163 16.76 6.83 5.53
N THR A 164 17.98 6.51 5.14
CA THR A 164 18.49 5.15 4.94
C THR A 164 19.50 4.83 6.04
N SER A 165 19.83 3.56 6.22
CA SER A 165 20.75 3.16 7.28
C SER A 165 22.21 3.31 6.86
N VAL A 166 22.90 4.20 7.55
CA VAL A 166 24.32 4.03 7.91
C VAL A 166 24.43 4.47 9.37
N LYS A 167 25.28 3.78 10.15
CA LYS A 167 25.54 4.05 11.57
C LYS A 167 25.50 5.57 11.82
N ARG A 168 24.55 6.03 12.63
CA ARG A 168 24.71 7.29 13.34
C ARG A 168 26.01 7.12 14.12
N ASP A 169 27.08 7.75 13.69
CA ASP A 169 28.20 7.98 14.58
C ASP A 169 27.65 8.89 15.69
N SER A 170 27.29 8.24 16.78
CA SER A 170 26.59 8.80 17.93
C SER A 170 27.37 9.98 18.48
N VAL A 171 26.92 11.21 18.23
CA VAL A 171 27.28 12.34 19.10
C VAL A 171 26.12 13.29 19.41
N ASP A 172 25.12 13.51 18.53
CA ASP A 172 24.05 14.47 18.86
C ASP A 172 22.64 13.89 18.71
N GLY A 173 22.02 13.60 19.86
CA GLY A 173 20.64 13.14 20.02
C GLY A 173 19.58 14.22 19.83
N GLY A 174 19.65 14.96 18.72
CA GLY A 174 18.60 15.87 18.26
C GLY A 174 18.15 15.48 16.85
N GLY A 175 16.85 15.61 16.55
CA GLY A 175 16.28 15.24 15.25
C GLY A 175 17.07 15.79 14.04
N LEU A 176 16.85 15.15 12.88
CA LEU A 176 17.49 15.36 11.57
C LEU A 176 17.36 16.78 11.00
N SER A 177 17.80 17.79 11.75
CA SER A 177 18.01 19.13 11.26
C SER A 177 19.42 19.16 10.69
N CYS A 178 19.53 19.12 9.36
CA CYS A 178 20.74 19.39 8.61
C CYS A 178 21.16 20.87 8.81
N ARG A 179 21.53 21.24 10.03
CA ARG A 179 22.10 22.56 10.35
C ARG A 179 23.57 22.55 9.96
N GLY A 180 23.88 23.09 8.78
CA GLY A 180 25.21 23.65 8.49
C GLY A 180 26.19 22.83 7.65
N LYS A 181 25.77 21.79 6.93
CA LYS A 181 26.63 21.16 5.90
C LYS A 181 26.23 21.65 4.51
N SER A 182 27.22 22.10 3.71
CA SER A 182 27.03 22.55 2.32
C SER A 182 26.66 21.42 1.34
N TYR A 183 26.53 20.18 1.82
CA TYR A 183 26.30 18.98 1.02
C TYR A 183 24.99 18.31 1.44
N LYS A 184 24.31 17.69 0.46
CA LYS A 184 23.12 16.86 0.68
C LYS A 184 23.48 15.62 1.51
N GLU A 185 22.51 15.07 2.24
CA GLU A 185 22.68 13.90 3.10
C GLU A 185 22.93 12.65 2.27
N ASN A 186 24.07 11.99 2.46
CA ASN A 186 24.47 10.83 1.65
C ASN A 186 23.68 9.58 2.01
N HIS A 187 23.09 9.53 3.20
CA HIS A 187 22.31 8.39 3.69
C HIS A 187 20.81 8.66 3.59
N CYS A 188 20.40 9.23 2.47
CA CYS A 188 19.02 9.62 2.20
C CYS A 188 18.59 9.11 0.82
N LEU A 189 17.36 8.61 0.72
CA LEU A 189 16.67 8.42 -0.55
C LEU A 189 15.94 9.72 -0.89
N TYR A 190 16.38 10.40 -1.94
CA TYR A 190 15.72 11.56 -2.50
C TYR A 190 14.69 11.15 -3.57
N PRO A 191 13.62 11.93 -3.80
CA PRO A 191 12.72 11.72 -4.95
C PRO A 191 13.45 11.61 -6.29
N GLY A 192 14.52 12.41 -6.46
CA GLY A 192 15.38 12.41 -7.63
C GLY A 192 16.07 11.08 -7.93
N ASP A 193 16.40 10.30 -6.89
CA ASP A 193 17.03 8.99 -7.04
C ASP A 193 16.09 7.97 -7.68
N LEU A 194 14.78 8.23 -7.66
CA LEU A 194 13.78 7.35 -8.26
C LEU A 194 13.54 7.62 -9.75
N TYR A 195 14.01 8.75 -10.28
CA TYR A 195 13.79 9.13 -11.69
C TYR A 195 14.23 8.04 -12.65
N PRO A 196 15.38 7.34 -12.45
CA PRO A 196 15.78 6.30 -13.38
C PRO A 196 14.79 5.14 -13.53
N PHE A 197 14.06 4.82 -12.44
CA PHE A 197 13.14 3.69 -12.36
C PHE A 197 11.74 4.01 -12.90
N THR A 198 11.41 5.30 -13.11
CA THR A 198 10.17 5.73 -13.79
C THR A 198 10.12 5.36 -15.29
N ARG A 199 11.15 4.66 -15.80
CA ARG A 199 11.17 4.03 -17.13
C ARG A 199 10.31 2.76 -17.23
N ARG A 200 9.81 2.26 -16.10
CA ARG A 200 8.89 1.13 -16.00
C ARG A 200 7.66 1.53 -15.16
N PRO A 201 6.54 0.81 -15.28
CA PRO A 201 5.39 1.03 -14.41
C PRO A 201 5.78 0.86 -12.94
N LEU A 202 5.59 1.91 -12.16
CA LEU A 202 6.07 2.01 -10.79
C LEU A 202 4.94 2.45 -9.86
N PHE A 203 4.71 1.68 -8.80
CA PHE A 203 3.78 2.02 -7.73
C PHE A 203 4.58 2.25 -6.45
N ILE A 204 4.37 3.36 -5.77
CA ILE A 204 5.17 3.78 -4.61
C ILE A 204 4.25 4.03 -3.43
N ILE A 205 4.64 3.56 -2.25
CA ILE A 205 4.00 3.86 -0.98
C ILE A 205 5.08 4.36 -0.03
N ILE A 206 5.01 5.63 0.37
CA ILE A 206 5.93 6.26 1.30
C ILE A 206 5.21 6.53 2.62
N ASP A 207 5.74 5.95 3.69
CA ASP A 207 5.26 6.12 5.06
C ASP A 207 6.32 6.87 5.88
N SER A 208 6.17 8.19 5.95
CA SER A 208 7.14 9.11 6.54
C SER A 208 6.52 10.47 6.82
N ASP A 209 7.04 11.18 7.83
CA ASP A 209 6.74 12.59 8.12
C ASP A 209 7.26 13.55 7.03
N ASN A 210 8.14 13.08 6.14
CA ASN A 210 8.57 13.83 4.94
C ASN A 210 8.07 13.20 3.63
N SER A 211 7.02 12.38 3.66
CA SER A 211 6.52 11.66 2.47
C SER A 211 6.08 12.59 1.32
N PHE A 212 5.58 13.79 1.64
CA PHE A 212 5.01 14.73 0.66
C PHE A 212 6.01 15.18 -0.42
N VAL A 213 7.32 15.09 -0.18
CA VAL A 213 8.34 15.52 -1.16
C VAL A 213 8.34 14.66 -2.42
N PHE A 214 7.80 13.44 -2.34
CA PHE A 214 7.67 12.50 -3.45
C PHE A 214 6.50 12.84 -4.40
N GLN A 215 5.70 13.87 -4.10
CA GLN A 215 4.61 14.33 -4.99
C GLN A 215 5.12 15.00 -6.28
N HIS A 216 6.41 15.36 -6.35
CA HIS A 216 6.99 16.09 -7.48
C HIS A 216 7.88 15.21 -8.38
N ILE A 217 7.66 13.89 -8.38
CA ILE A 217 8.40 13.00 -9.30
C ILE A 217 7.93 13.28 -10.75
N PRO A 218 8.81 13.73 -11.64
CA PRO A 218 8.48 14.05 -13.02
C PRO A 218 8.22 12.77 -13.82
N ARG A 219 7.26 12.83 -14.75
CA ARG A 219 6.88 11.69 -15.61
C ARG A 219 7.62 11.70 -16.95
N TYR A 220 8.96 11.76 -16.92
CA TYR A 220 9.79 11.93 -18.12
C TYR A 220 9.58 10.85 -19.21
N PHE A 221 9.19 9.63 -18.81
CA PHE A 221 9.08 8.50 -19.73
C PHE A 221 7.63 8.12 -20.08
N GLY A 222 6.64 8.85 -19.54
CA GLY A 222 5.22 8.57 -19.78
C GLY A 222 4.73 7.19 -19.29
N GLN A 223 5.52 6.48 -18.47
CA GLN A 223 5.09 5.22 -17.88
C GLN A 223 4.16 5.48 -16.69
N PRO A 224 3.24 4.55 -16.39
CA PRO A 224 2.35 4.66 -15.25
C PRO A 224 3.13 4.81 -13.93
N LEU A 225 2.78 5.84 -13.17
CA LEU A 225 3.33 6.12 -11.86
C LEU A 225 2.19 6.48 -10.91
N VAL A 226 2.12 5.80 -9.76
CA VAL A 226 1.26 6.18 -8.64
C VAL A 226 2.11 6.21 -7.38
N VAL A 227 2.02 7.30 -6.63
CA VAL A 227 2.70 7.50 -5.35
C VAL A 227 1.63 7.74 -4.29
N LEU A 228 1.57 6.89 -3.27
CA LEU A 228 0.74 7.06 -2.07
C LEU A 228 1.64 7.50 -0.92
N MET A 229 1.26 8.58 -0.25
CA MET A 229 2.05 9.24 0.79
C MET A 229 1.24 9.27 2.08
N SER A 230 1.85 8.86 3.19
CA SER A 230 1.25 8.97 4.52
C SER A 230 0.94 10.43 4.89
N PRO A 231 0.06 10.66 5.88
CA PRO A 231 0.04 11.93 6.59
C PRO A 231 1.44 12.33 7.07
N GLN A 232 1.71 13.64 7.07
CA GLN A 232 2.93 14.22 7.63
C GLN A 232 2.89 14.16 9.16
N ASP A 233 1.72 14.42 9.75
CA ASP A 233 1.53 14.35 11.20
C ASP A 233 0.35 13.44 11.55
N VAL A 234 0.39 12.91 12.76
CA VAL A 234 -0.78 12.31 13.43
C VAL A 234 -1.12 13.13 14.67
N PRO A 235 -2.41 13.19 15.07
CA PRO A 235 -2.81 13.93 16.27
C PRO A 235 -2.01 13.48 17.50
N PRO A 236 -1.68 14.40 18.44
CA PRO A 236 -0.84 14.09 19.61
C PRO A 236 -1.29 12.88 20.42
N ALA A 237 -2.61 12.66 20.49
CA ALA A 237 -3.21 11.52 21.17
C ALA A 237 -2.74 10.15 20.63
N PHE A 238 -2.25 10.09 19.39
CA PHE A 238 -1.81 8.85 18.73
C PHE A 238 -0.30 8.79 18.50
N GLN A 239 0.45 9.85 18.80
CA GLN A 239 1.90 9.93 18.51
C GLN A 239 2.73 8.95 19.35
N ALA A 240 2.41 8.80 20.64
CA ALA A 240 3.13 7.91 21.55
C ALA A 240 2.97 6.42 21.17
N ASP A 241 1.83 6.07 20.59
CA ASP A 241 1.50 4.69 20.25
C ASP A 241 2.16 4.21 18.96
N VAL A 242 2.63 5.11 18.08
CA VAL A 242 3.31 4.76 16.81
C VAL A 242 4.53 3.86 17.06
N GLN A 243 5.26 4.09 18.15
CA GLN A 243 6.45 3.30 18.50
C GLN A 243 6.11 1.82 18.77
N HIS A 244 4.94 1.55 19.35
CA HIS A 244 4.50 0.20 19.73
C HIS A 244 3.59 -0.45 18.69
N HIS A 245 2.76 0.33 18.02
CA HIS A 245 1.71 -0.15 17.13
C HIS A 245 2.03 0.03 15.65
N GLY A 246 3.17 0.63 15.31
CA GLY A 246 3.54 0.96 13.93
C GLY A 246 2.73 2.12 13.36
N SER A 247 2.91 2.40 12.07
CA SER A 247 2.24 3.52 11.41
C SER A 247 0.74 3.32 11.29
N LEU A 248 0.00 4.39 11.57
CA LEU A 248 -1.44 4.48 11.33
C LEU A 248 -1.76 4.33 9.84
N PHE A 249 -0.95 4.91 8.96
CA PHE A 249 -1.16 4.82 7.52
C PHE A 249 -1.03 3.37 7.04
N THR A 250 0.04 2.70 7.44
CA THR A 250 0.22 1.27 7.15
C THR A 250 -0.89 0.42 7.77
N LEU A 251 -1.38 0.75 8.98
CA LEU A 251 -2.52 0.07 9.58
C LEU A 251 -3.80 0.19 8.72
N PHE A 252 -4.09 1.36 8.16
CA PHE A 252 -5.21 1.54 7.23
C PHE A 252 -5.05 0.70 5.95
N LEU A 253 -3.85 0.70 5.37
CA LEU A 253 -3.56 -0.11 4.18
C LEU A 253 -3.61 -1.61 4.46
N HIS A 254 -3.38 -2.03 5.71
CA HIS A 254 -3.39 -3.43 6.12
C HIS A 254 -4.78 -3.93 6.56
N SER A 255 -5.45 -3.18 7.43
CA SER A 255 -6.75 -3.50 8.03
C SER A 255 -7.54 -2.22 8.31
N PRO A 256 -8.38 -1.77 7.35
CA PRO A 256 -9.13 -0.51 7.48
C PRO A 256 -10.04 -0.46 8.71
N LEU A 257 -10.69 -1.57 9.07
CA LEU A 257 -11.55 -1.65 10.25
C LEU A 257 -10.74 -1.52 11.54
N THR A 258 -9.60 -2.20 11.65
CA THR A 258 -8.72 -2.07 12.82
C THR A 258 -8.24 -0.63 12.98
N ALA A 259 -7.84 0.02 11.88
CA ALA A 259 -7.40 1.40 11.89
C ALA A 259 -8.51 2.36 12.37
N LEU A 260 -9.75 2.17 11.90
CA LEU A 260 -10.90 2.95 12.33
C LEU A 260 -11.20 2.74 13.82
N CYS A 261 -11.23 1.49 14.29
CA CYS A 261 -11.39 1.18 15.71
C CYS A 261 -10.31 1.87 16.56
N TYR A 262 -9.06 1.79 16.12
CA TYR A 262 -7.92 2.41 16.80
C TYR A 262 -8.09 3.92 16.96
N ILE A 263 -8.40 4.67 15.89
CA ILE A 263 -8.56 6.14 15.98
C ILE A 263 -9.82 6.56 16.77
N CYS A 264 -10.78 5.64 16.94
CA CYS A 264 -11.99 5.87 17.73
C CYS A 264 -11.86 5.32 19.18
N ASN A 265 -10.66 4.86 19.58
CA ASN A 265 -10.39 4.25 20.89
C ASN A 265 -11.31 3.05 21.21
N VAL A 266 -11.59 2.22 20.20
CA VAL A 266 -12.33 0.96 20.35
C VAL A 266 -11.31 -0.17 20.46
N GLY A 267 -11.16 -0.72 21.67
CA GLY A 267 -10.22 -1.79 21.97
C GLY A 267 -10.71 -3.16 21.49
N ASP A 268 -11.73 -3.69 22.16
CA ASP A 268 -12.25 -5.04 21.90
C ASP A 268 -13.62 -5.01 21.22
N VAL A 269 -13.73 -5.70 20.08
CA VAL A 269 -14.99 -5.87 19.36
C VAL A 269 -15.32 -7.37 19.31
N PRO A 270 -16.47 -7.82 19.85
CA PRO A 270 -16.89 -9.21 19.75
C PRO A 270 -16.92 -9.70 18.29
N ILE A 271 -16.53 -10.95 18.04
CA ILE A 271 -16.32 -11.47 16.67
C ILE A 271 -17.54 -11.27 15.75
N HIS A 272 -18.75 -11.55 16.22
CA HIS A 272 -19.97 -11.34 15.42
C HIS A 272 -20.22 -9.87 15.10
N HIS A 273 -19.86 -8.98 16.02
CA HIS A 273 -19.96 -7.54 15.80
C HIS A 273 -18.87 -7.07 14.83
N TRP A 274 -17.66 -7.64 14.93
CA TRP A 274 -16.56 -7.40 14.00
C TRP A 274 -16.94 -7.79 12.57
N GLU A 275 -17.48 -9.01 12.38
CA GLU A 275 -17.96 -9.50 11.08
C GLU A 275 -19.01 -8.57 10.49
N ARG A 276 -19.98 -8.11 11.31
CA ARG A 276 -20.98 -7.12 10.89
C ARG A 276 -20.32 -5.80 10.45
N CYS A 277 -19.37 -5.28 11.22
CA CYS A 277 -18.66 -4.04 10.88
C CYS A 277 -17.83 -4.19 9.60
N GLN A 278 -17.22 -5.35 9.40
CA GLN A 278 -16.46 -5.67 8.19
C GLN A 278 -17.33 -5.57 6.93
N THR A 279 -18.61 -5.96 7.00
CA THR A 279 -19.52 -5.80 5.85
C THR A 279 -19.69 -4.34 5.40
N TYR A 280 -19.57 -3.35 6.29
CA TYR A 280 -19.58 -1.94 5.89
C TYR A 280 -18.30 -1.54 5.18
N VAL A 281 -17.15 -2.07 5.62
CA VAL A 281 -15.88 -1.87 4.92
C VAL A 281 -15.95 -2.48 3.52
N ASP A 282 -16.48 -3.70 3.38
CA ASP A 282 -16.61 -4.36 2.08
C ASP A 282 -17.57 -3.60 1.15
N ARG A 283 -18.68 -3.05 1.70
CA ARG A 283 -19.59 -2.15 0.98
C ARG A 283 -18.89 -0.87 0.54
N PHE A 284 -18.08 -0.26 1.40
CA PHE A 284 -17.28 0.92 1.04
C PHE A 284 -16.33 0.59 -0.11
N ILE A 285 -15.57 -0.50 0.00
CA ILE A 285 -14.57 -0.91 -0.99
C ILE A 285 -15.25 -1.19 -2.35
N THR A 286 -16.43 -1.82 -2.34
CA THR A 286 -17.23 -2.05 -3.55
C THR A 286 -17.70 -0.75 -4.18
N GLU A 287 -18.24 0.17 -3.39
CA GLU A 287 -18.73 1.46 -3.89
C GLU A 287 -17.58 2.35 -4.39
N ALA A 288 -16.46 2.41 -3.68
CA ALA A 288 -15.26 3.11 -4.12
C ALA A 288 -14.70 2.51 -5.42
N SER A 289 -14.71 1.17 -5.56
CA SER A 289 -14.33 0.49 -6.79
C SER A 289 -15.21 0.94 -7.96
N ARG A 290 -16.53 0.94 -7.77
CA ARG A 290 -17.50 1.41 -8.78
C ARG A 290 -17.26 2.86 -9.18
N LEU A 291 -16.91 3.74 -8.24
CA LEU A 291 -16.62 5.15 -8.52
C LEU A 291 -15.31 5.30 -9.31
N VAL A 292 -14.25 4.58 -8.94
CA VAL A 292 -12.96 4.59 -9.67
C VAL A 292 -13.13 4.10 -11.10
N THR A 293 -13.93 3.05 -11.32
CA THR A 293 -14.14 2.47 -12.67
C THR A 293 -15.25 3.16 -13.47
N ARG A 294 -15.85 4.25 -12.96
CA ARG A 294 -16.95 4.94 -13.65
C ARG A 294 -16.49 5.75 -14.86
N CYS A 295 -15.21 6.11 -14.93
CA CYS A 295 -14.64 6.81 -16.08
C CYS A 295 -14.94 6.05 -17.37
N ARG A 296 -15.36 6.78 -18.41
CA ARG A 296 -15.58 6.14 -19.69
C ARG A 296 -14.23 5.85 -20.37
N ILE A 297 -14.16 4.75 -21.08
CA ILE A 297 -12.96 4.31 -21.79
C ILE A 297 -12.48 5.39 -22.79
N ASP A 298 -13.41 5.99 -23.53
CA ASP A 298 -13.12 7.07 -24.48
C ASP A 298 -12.54 8.32 -23.81
N GLU A 299 -12.97 8.64 -22.59
CA GLU A 299 -12.43 9.76 -21.82
C GLU A 299 -10.99 9.49 -21.32
N ILE A 300 -10.70 8.23 -20.97
CA ILE A 300 -9.35 7.81 -20.55
C ILE A 300 -8.39 7.90 -21.74
N GLU A 301 -8.79 7.42 -22.92
CA GLU A 301 -7.95 7.48 -24.14
C GLU A 301 -7.68 8.92 -24.60
N GLN A 302 -8.64 9.81 -24.40
CA GLN A 302 -8.51 11.23 -24.74
C GLN A 302 -7.81 12.06 -23.65
N GLY A 303 -7.48 11.45 -22.50
CA GLY A 303 -6.84 12.14 -21.37
C GLY A 303 -7.73 13.16 -20.67
N ILE A 304 -9.06 13.08 -20.85
CA ILE A 304 -10.06 13.98 -20.24
C ILE A 304 -10.83 13.33 -19.08
N GLY A 305 -10.53 12.06 -18.77
CA GLY A 305 -11.09 11.36 -17.61
C GLY A 305 -10.78 12.08 -16.31
N PHE A 306 -11.71 12.05 -15.36
CA PHE A 306 -11.55 12.70 -14.05
C PHE A 306 -10.49 11.99 -13.17
N ILE A 307 -10.10 10.77 -13.52
CA ILE A 307 -9.03 10.01 -12.88
C ILE A 307 -7.89 9.77 -13.88
N ASP A 308 -6.65 9.89 -13.41
CA ASP A 308 -5.47 9.63 -14.23
C ASP A 308 -5.44 8.15 -14.69
N SER A 309 -5.05 7.94 -15.95
CA SER A 309 -5.01 6.61 -16.56
C SER A 309 -4.05 5.64 -15.85
N SER A 310 -3.07 6.15 -15.10
CA SER A 310 -2.17 5.33 -14.29
C SER A 310 -2.93 4.53 -13.24
N TYR A 311 -3.93 5.13 -12.59
CA TYR A 311 -4.78 4.41 -11.63
C TYR A 311 -5.51 3.26 -12.30
N VAL A 312 -6.14 3.50 -13.46
CA VAL A 312 -6.87 2.48 -14.20
C VAL A 312 -5.96 1.32 -14.61
N GLN A 313 -4.76 1.62 -15.09
CA GLN A 313 -3.77 0.61 -15.48
C GLN A 313 -3.36 -0.30 -14.33
N PHE A 314 -3.10 0.26 -13.15
CA PHE A 314 -2.77 -0.52 -11.95
C PHE A 314 -3.98 -1.23 -11.32
N PHE A 315 -5.20 -0.70 -11.50
CA PHE A 315 -6.44 -1.22 -10.90
C PHE A 315 -6.80 -2.65 -11.37
N GLY A 316 -6.23 -3.09 -12.50
CA GLY A 316 -6.37 -4.46 -12.99
C GLY A 316 -5.76 -5.52 -12.07
N ASP A 317 -4.74 -5.15 -11.30
CA ASP A 317 -4.06 -6.04 -10.37
C ASP A 317 -4.76 -6.06 -9.00
N ASP A 318 -4.96 -7.25 -8.43
CA ASP A 318 -5.72 -7.41 -7.20
C ASP A 318 -5.06 -6.71 -6.00
N PHE A 319 -3.73 -6.76 -5.89
CA PHE A 319 -3.00 -6.14 -4.78
C PHE A 319 -3.02 -4.63 -4.89
N LEU A 320 -2.71 -4.11 -6.08
CA LEU A 320 -2.69 -2.66 -6.32
C LEU A 320 -4.09 -2.06 -6.21
N ARG A 321 -5.13 -2.73 -6.76
CA ARG A 321 -6.53 -2.35 -6.56
C ARG A 321 -6.89 -2.28 -5.07
N THR A 322 -6.50 -3.30 -4.31
CA THR A 322 -6.76 -3.34 -2.86
C THR A 322 -6.10 -2.17 -2.14
N LEU A 323 -4.83 -1.88 -2.45
CA LEU A 323 -4.10 -0.77 -1.86
C LEU A 323 -4.70 0.59 -2.22
N ILE A 324 -5.10 0.80 -3.48
CA ILE A 324 -5.80 2.02 -3.92
C ILE A 324 -7.11 2.21 -3.15
N LEU A 325 -7.93 1.16 -3.03
CA LEU A 325 -9.23 1.26 -2.36
C LEU A 325 -9.10 1.46 -0.84
N ARG A 326 -8.10 0.83 -0.21
CA ARG A 326 -7.79 1.06 1.20
C ARG A 326 -7.19 2.43 1.45
N PHE A 327 -6.44 2.98 0.50
CA PHE A 327 -6.00 4.38 0.54
C PHE A 327 -7.20 5.34 0.46
N VAL A 328 -8.15 5.10 -0.43
CA VAL A 328 -9.40 5.90 -0.51
C VAL A 328 -10.16 5.82 0.82
N PHE A 329 -10.28 4.63 1.42
CA PHE A 329 -10.88 4.48 2.75
C PHE A 329 -10.14 5.30 3.81
N CYS A 330 -8.81 5.24 3.83
CA CYS A 330 -7.97 6.03 4.74
C CYS A 330 -8.24 7.52 4.61
N ASP A 331 -8.21 8.08 3.39
CA ASP A 331 -8.44 9.51 3.17
C ASP A 331 -9.85 9.92 3.63
N VAL A 332 -10.89 9.19 3.20
CA VAL A 332 -12.29 9.52 3.54
C VAL A 332 -12.51 9.46 5.06
N VAL A 333 -12.01 8.43 5.73
CA VAL A 333 -12.15 8.29 7.19
C VAL A 333 -11.45 9.44 7.92
N LEU A 334 -10.20 9.74 7.57
CA LEU A 334 -9.44 10.80 8.23
C LEU A 334 -10.04 12.19 7.92
N ARG A 335 -10.57 12.40 6.72
CA ARG A 335 -11.26 13.64 6.34
C ARG A 335 -12.52 13.89 7.17
N LEU A 336 -13.28 12.84 7.50
CA LEU A 336 -14.52 12.94 8.26
C LEU A 336 -14.30 12.95 9.78
N HIS A 337 -13.14 12.47 10.25
CA HIS A 337 -12.85 12.35 11.67
C HIS A 337 -12.42 13.68 12.28
N ARG A 338 -13.08 14.10 13.37
CA ARG A 338 -12.91 15.42 14.01
C ARG A 338 -11.50 15.70 14.53
N GLY A 339 -10.74 14.64 14.81
CA GLY A 339 -9.34 14.72 15.25
C GLY A 339 -8.32 15.04 14.13
N PHE A 340 -8.67 14.88 12.84
CA PHE A 340 -7.73 14.96 11.71
C PHE A 340 -8.07 16.13 10.75
N ARG A 341 -8.19 17.35 11.30
CA ARG A 341 -8.65 18.54 10.53
C ARG A 341 -7.63 19.09 9.53
N GLY A 342 -6.34 19.04 9.86
CA GLY A 342 -5.25 19.59 9.05
C GLY A 342 -5.00 18.79 7.76
N ARG A 343 -4.65 19.48 6.65
CA ARG A 343 -4.23 18.78 5.40
C ARG A 343 -2.95 17.96 5.59
N HIS A 344 -2.08 18.35 6.52
CA HIS A 344 -0.88 17.59 6.91
C HIS A 344 -1.22 16.30 7.68
N MET A 345 -2.41 16.20 8.28
CA MET A 345 -2.91 14.99 8.97
C MET A 345 -3.71 14.06 8.05
N ARG A 346 -3.67 14.29 6.74
CA ARG A 346 -4.34 13.47 5.72
C ARG A 346 -3.32 12.93 4.73
N PRO A 347 -3.54 11.71 4.20
CA PRO A 347 -2.66 11.14 3.20
C PRO A 347 -2.71 11.97 1.92
N ARG A 348 -1.69 11.81 1.09
CA ARG A 348 -1.60 12.44 -0.23
C ARG A 348 -1.31 11.39 -1.28
N CYS A 349 -1.64 11.69 -2.53
CA CYS A 349 -1.25 10.85 -3.64
C CYS A 349 -0.89 11.68 -4.86
N GLU A 350 -0.07 11.10 -5.72
CA GLU A 350 0.27 11.64 -7.03
C GLU A 350 0.19 10.50 -8.07
N PRO A 351 -0.58 10.63 -9.17
CA PRO A 351 -1.52 11.71 -9.51
C PRO A 351 -2.57 11.97 -8.42
N GLN A 352 -3.05 13.20 -8.30
CA GLN A 352 -4.12 13.50 -7.33
C GLN A 352 -5.42 12.77 -7.68
N LEU A 353 -6.03 12.14 -6.69
CA LEU A 353 -7.37 11.58 -6.83
C LEU A 353 -8.43 12.70 -6.83
N PRO A 354 -9.50 12.55 -7.63
CA PRO A 354 -10.59 13.52 -7.74
C PRO A 354 -11.32 13.70 -6.40
N ALA A 355 -11.46 14.95 -5.96
CA ALA A 355 -12.13 15.23 -4.68
C ALA A 355 -13.63 14.93 -4.75
N ASN A 356 -14.38 15.61 -5.62
CA ASN A 356 -15.84 15.54 -5.62
C ASN A 356 -16.38 14.20 -6.13
N GLU A 357 -15.73 13.65 -7.15
CA GLU A 357 -16.17 12.44 -7.85
C GLU A 357 -15.84 11.16 -7.07
N LEU A 358 -14.88 11.24 -6.13
CA LEU A 358 -14.43 10.09 -5.35
C LEU A 358 -14.31 10.41 -3.85
N LEU A 359 -13.34 11.23 -3.43
CA LEU A 359 -12.97 11.36 -2.02
C LEU A 359 -14.02 12.07 -1.13
N GLU A 360 -14.92 12.86 -1.72
CA GLU A 360 -16.01 13.57 -1.05
C GLU A 360 -17.37 13.03 -1.47
N HIS A 361 -17.39 11.91 -2.19
CA HIS A 361 -18.61 11.37 -2.74
C HIS A 361 -19.58 10.97 -1.60
N PRO A 362 -20.84 11.45 -1.60
CA PRO A 362 -21.76 11.25 -0.47
C PRO A 362 -22.05 9.80 -0.10
N SER A 363 -21.97 8.88 -1.08
CA SER A 363 -22.15 7.45 -0.79
C SER A 363 -21.05 6.88 0.10
N LEU A 364 -19.80 7.33 -0.06
CA LEU A 364 -18.68 6.88 0.75
C LEU A 364 -18.79 7.40 2.18
N SER A 365 -19.07 8.70 2.35
CA SER A 365 -19.26 9.29 3.67
C SER A 365 -20.45 8.67 4.41
N HIS A 366 -21.56 8.41 3.71
CA HIS A 366 -22.71 7.73 4.28
C HIS A 366 -22.36 6.34 4.84
N ILE A 367 -21.57 5.54 4.11
CA ILE A 367 -21.13 4.22 4.57
C ILE A 367 -20.24 4.34 5.82
N ILE A 368 -19.34 5.32 5.86
CA ILE A 368 -18.51 5.59 7.06
C ILE A 368 -19.38 5.96 8.27
N PHE A 369 -20.42 6.79 8.10
CA PHE A 369 -21.33 7.12 9.20
C PHE A 369 -22.17 5.93 9.68
N GLN A 370 -22.55 5.01 8.78
CA GLN A 370 -23.21 3.77 9.17
C GLN A 370 -22.27 2.87 9.98
N LEU A 371 -21.01 2.72 9.54
CA LEU A 371 -20.00 1.97 10.28
C LEU A 371 -19.72 2.58 11.66
N ALA A 372 -19.52 3.90 11.72
CA ALA A 372 -19.29 4.61 12.98
C ALA A 372 -20.48 4.48 13.94
N SER A 373 -21.71 4.54 13.43
CA SER A 373 -22.91 4.28 14.24
C SER A 373 -22.99 2.83 14.71
N ALA A 374 -22.62 1.86 13.87
CA ALA A 374 -22.62 0.45 14.26
C ALA A 374 -21.62 0.16 15.39
N LEU A 375 -20.51 0.88 15.43
CA LEU A 375 -19.47 0.82 16.48
C LEU A 375 -19.74 1.74 17.68
N ASP A 376 -20.88 2.45 17.73
CA ASP A 376 -21.22 3.44 18.77
C ASP A 376 -20.21 4.60 18.91
N VAL A 377 -19.52 4.97 17.82
CA VAL A 377 -18.48 6.03 17.76
C VAL A 377 -18.85 7.18 16.81
N ARG A 378 -20.12 7.31 16.42
CA ARG A 378 -20.60 8.37 15.48
C ARG A 378 -20.19 9.79 15.91
N GLY A 379 -20.03 10.04 17.21
CA GLY A 379 -19.61 11.33 17.77
C GLY A 379 -18.22 11.81 17.32
N HIS A 380 -17.35 10.89 16.90
CA HIS A 380 -16.01 11.19 16.38
C HIS A 380 -16.01 11.79 14.97
N PHE A 381 -17.13 11.71 14.24
CA PHE A 381 -17.20 12.08 12.82
C PHE A 381 -18.16 13.25 12.57
N SER A 382 -17.85 14.10 11.59
CA SER A 382 -18.68 15.25 11.18
C SER A 382 -19.03 15.23 9.70
N GLU A 383 -20.22 15.73 9.35
CA GLU A 383 -20.66 15.94 7.97
C GLU A 383 -20.09 17.27 7.46
N GLY A 384 -19.01 17.20 6.67
CA GLY A 384 -18.49 18.36 5.95
C GLY A 384 -17.57 19.29 6.77
N PRO A 385 -16.93 20.25 6.09
CA PRO A 385 -15.81 20.98 6.63
C PRO A 385 -16.31 22.07 7.58
N GLU A 386 -15.80 22.10 8.81
CA GLU A 386 -15.55 23.41 9.42
C GLU A 386 -14.38 24.00 8.61
N CYS A 387 -14.71 24.78 7.57
CA CYS A 387 -13.75 25.66 6.92
C CYS A 387 -13.20 26.60 7.99
N ASP A 388 -11.91 26.49 8.27
CA ASP A 388 -11.10 27.61 8.74
C ASP A 388 -10.19 28.05 7.60
#